data_AF-A0A7X6YNN5-F1
#
_entry.id   AF-A0A7X6YNN5-F1
#
_cell.length_a   1.000
_cell.length_b   1.000
_cell.length_c   1.000
_cell.angle_alpha   90.00
_cell.angle_beta   90.00
_cell.angle_gamma   90.00
#
_symmetry.space_group_name_H-M   'P 1'
#
loop_
_entity.id
_entity.type
_entity.pdbx_description
1 polymer ?
#
loop_
_entity_poly.entity_id
_entity_poly.type
_entity_poly.pdbx_seq_one_letter_code
_entity_poly.pdbx_strand_id
1 'polypeptide(L)'
;MQEYGQQEIPATGFAVEDYDFPSHYVAMSYTISPALNESFSIRDCKNGDSPRRKTPNPRDAQADSDCLALGIVGAASAPTAISLGNSEHEQLHFACSALHFEPAETVDWKIIFHKKPCPDMTIKLL
;
A
#
# COMPACT_ATOMS: atom_id res chain seq x y z
N MET A 1 -1.67 -21.07 -1.63
CA MET A 1 -1.35 -21.01 -0.18
C MET A 1 -1.67 -19.61 0.27
N GLN A 2 -2.43 -19.45 1.35
CA GLN A 2 -2.65 -18.14 1.96
C GLN A 2 -1.41 -17.80 2.79
N GLU A 3 -0.78 -16.68 2.52
CA GLU A 3 0.49 -16.25 3.11
C GLU A 3 0.25 -14.96 3.87
N TYR A 4 0.70 -14.90 5.12
CA TYR A 4 0.65 -13.72 5.97
C TYR A 4 1.98 -13.59 6.70
N GLY A 5 2.68 -12.47 6.55
CA GLY A 5 3.99 -12.34 7.17
C GLY A 5 4.63 -10.96 7.06
N GLN A 6 5.56 -10.72 7.98
CA GLN A 6 6.44 -9.54 7.97
C GLN A 6 7.35 -9.58 6.75
N GLN A 7 7.55 -8.42 6.15
CA GLN A 7 8.40 -8.17 5.00
C GLN A 7 9.17 -6.87 5.23
N GLU A 8 10.31 -6.73 4.56
CA GLU A 8 11.15 -5.54 4.65
C GLU A 8 11.59 -5.12 3.26
N ILE A 9 11.46 -3.83 2.96
CA ILE A 9 11.98 -3.26 1.72
C ILE A 9 13.50 -3.10 1.86
N PRO A 10 14.31 -3.68 0.95
CA PRO A 10 15.76 -3.53 1.01
C PRO A 10 16.18 -2.06 0.94
N ALA A 11 17.28 -1.69 1.63
CA ALA A 11 17.79 -0.32 1.69
C ALA A 11 18.06 0.35 0.33
N THR A 12 18.26 -0.44 -0.74
CA THR A 12 18.39 0.06 -2.12
C THR A 12 17.09 0.64 -2.68
N GLY A 13 15.93 0.39 -2.05
CA GLY A 13 14.62 0.84 -2.51
C GLY A 13 14.31 2.32 -2.23
N PHE A 14 15.08 2.98 -1.35
CA PHE A 14 14.74 4.30 -0.81
C PHE A 14 15.93 5.28 -0.74
N ALA A 15 16.98 5.09 -1.54
CA ALA A 15 18.23 5.84 -1.40
C ALA A 15 18.09 7.35 -1.75
N VAL A 16 17.49 8.12 -0.84
CA VAL A 16 17.56 9.57 -0.73
C VAL A 16 18.52 9.85 0.43
N GLU A 17 19.67 10.44 0.14
CA GLU A 17 20.80 10.51 1.07
C GLU A 17 20.44 11.12 2.44
N ASP A 18 19.54 12.10 2.48
CA ASP A 18 19.23 12.89 3.67
C ASP A 18 18.09 12.34 4.54
N TYR A 19 17.43 11.25 4.14
CA TYR A 19 16.25 10.72 4.83
C TYR A 19 16.39 9.24 5.17
N ASP A 20 15.80 8.88 6.31
CA ASP A 20 15.49 7.51 6.70
C ASP A 20 14.01 7.24 6.39
N PHE A 21 13.74 6.11 5.73
CA PHE A 21 12.39 5.69 5.35
C PHE A 21 11.97 4.45 6.14
N PRO A 22 10.68 4.33 6.50
CA PRO A 22 10.16 3.09 7.05
C PRO A 22 10.22 1.99 5.98
N SER A 23 10.70 0.80 6.37
CA SER A 23 10.93 -0.34 5.47
C SER A 23 10.07 -1.56 5.79
N HIS A 24 9.54 -1.66 7.02
CA HIS A 24 8.83 -2.84 7.48
C HIS A 24 7.35 -2.77 7.13
N TYR A 25 6.79 -3.87 6.64
CA TYR A 25 5.36 -4.02 6.37
C TYR A 25 4.93 -5.48 6.48
N VAL A 26 3.62 -5.71 6.50
CA VAL A 26 3.03 -7.05 6.44
C VAL A 26 2.40 -7.26 5.09
N ALA A 27 2.73 -8.37 4.44
CA ALA A 27 2.07 -8.83 3.24
C ALA A 27 1.04 -9.91 3.59
N MET A 28 -0.10 -9.87 2.90
CA MET A 28 -1.16 -10.86 3.03
C MET A 28 -1.65 -11.28 1.64
N SER A 29 -1.68 -12.58 1.37
CA SER A 29 -2.53 -13.15 0.32
C SER A 29 -3.83 -13.66 0.94
N TYR A 30 -4.94 -13.60 0.20
CA TYR A 30 -6.26 -13.98 0.72
C TYR A 30 -7.25 -14.33 -0.39
N THR A 31 -8.23 -15.15 -0.04
CA THR A 31 -9.43 -15.41 -0.84
C THR A 31 -10.66 -14.92 -0.07
N ILE A 32 -11.75 -14.62 -0.76
CA ILE A 32 -13.01 -14.21 -0.13
C ILE A 32 -14.09 -15.23 -0.42
N SER A 33 -14.80 -15.66 0.63
CA SER A 33 -15.93 -16.56 0.56
C SER A 33 -17.11 -16.00 1.38
N PRO A 34 -18.32 -15.92 0.81
CA PRO A 34 -18.64 -16.22 -0.59
C PRO A 34 -17.98 -15.22 -1.55
N ALA A 35 -17.87 -15.57 -2.83
CA ALA A 35 -17.38 -14.66 -3.84
C ALA A 35 -18.22 -13.36 -3.84
N LEU A 36 -17.54 -12.21 -3.86
CA LEU A 36 -18.17 -10.89 -3.91
C LEU A 36 -18.34 -10.47 -5.37
N ASN A 37 -19.49 -9.85 -5.68
CA ASN A 37 -19.76 -9.30 -7.01
C ASN A 37 -19.40 -7.81 -7.09
N GLU A 38 -19.17 -7.18 -5.94
CA GLU A 38 -18.80 -5.79 -5.78
C GLU A 38 -17.28 -5.59 -5.95
N SER A 39 -16.89 -4.41 -6.40
CA SER A 39 -15.49 -4.00 -6.35
C SER A 39 -15.09 -3.71 -4.90
N PHE A 40 -13.97 -4.25 -4.45
CA PHE A 40 -13.45 -4.02 -3.10
C PHE A 40 -11.93 -3.92 -3.08
N SER A 41 -11.39 -3.45 -1.94
CA SER A 41 -9.97 -3.50 -1.61
C SER A 41 -9.79 -3.73 -0.12
N ILE A 42 -8.73 -4.45 0.28
CA ILE A 42 -8.31 -4.54 1.68
C ILE A 42 -7.21 -3.51 1.96
N ARG A 43 -7.31 -2.81 3.09
CA ARG A 43 -6.31 -1.83 3.55
C ARG A 43 -6.05 -1.99 5.04
N ASP A 44 -4.83 -1.67 5.45
CA ASP A 44 -4.52 -1.37 6.85
C ASP A 44 -5.38 -0.21 7.40
N CYS A 45 -5.75 -0.30 8.67
CA CYS A 45 -6.42 0.77 9.39
C CYS A 45 -5.44 1.84 9.89
N LYS A 46 -4.17 1.48 10.11
CA LYS A 46 -3.13 2.40 10.58
C LYS A 46 -2.52 3.17 9.42
N ASN A 47 -2.06 4.37 9.73
CA ASN A 47 -1.20 5.13 8.83
C ASN A 47 0.25 4.66 9.02
N GLY A 48 1.02 4.72 7.94
CA GLY A 48 2.46 4.44 7.99
C GLY A 48 3.22 5.58 8.65
N ASP A 49 4.47 5.30 9.01
CA ASP A 49 5.37 6.32 9.53
C ASP A 49 5.79 7.27 8.39
N SER A 50 5.98 8.54 8.71
CA SER A 50 6.57 9.49 7.76
C SER A 50 8.10 9.34 7.72
N PRO A 51 8.75 9.57 6.58
CA PRO A 51 10.21 9.62 6.49
C PRO A 51 10.81 10.62 7.47
N ARG A 52 12.00 10.32 7.99
CA ARG A 52 12.71 11.14 8.99
C ARG A 52 13.98 11.71 8.39
N ARG A 53 14.31 12.97 8.64
CA ARG A 53 15.61 13.54 8.21
C ARG A 53 16.73 13.04 9.10
N LYS A 54 17.85 12.63 8.50
CA LYS A 54 19.06 12.18 9.22
C LYS A 54 19.75 13.30 9.98
N THR A 55 19.72 14.52 9.44
CA THR A 55 20.32 15.71 10.04
C THR A 55 19.25 16.78 10.31
N PRO A 56 18.87 17.02 11.57
CA PRO A 56 17.96 18.10 11.92
C PRO A 56 18.67 19.45 11.72
N ASN A 57 18.15 20.31 10.87
CA ASN A 57 18.64 21.69 10.76
C ASN A 57 17.79 22.58 11.70
N PRO A 58 18.37 23.21 12.73
CA PRO A 58 17.62 23.95 13.75
C PRO A 58 16.90 25.21 13.23
N ARG A 59 17.14 25.61 11.96
CA ARG A 59 16.46 26.73 11.30
C ARG A 59 15.30 26.31 10.40
N ASP A 60 15.18 25.03 10.10
CA ASP A 60 14.01 24.54 9.39
C ASP A 60 12.92 24.49 10.45
N ALA A 61 11.85 25.28 10.26
CA ALA A 61 10.62 25.04 10.99
C ALA A 61 10.34 23.54 10.90
N GLN A 62 9.81 22.95 11.97
CA GLN A 62 9.29 21.59 11.97
C GLN A 62 8.20 21.52 10.90
N ALA A 63 8.60 21.45 9.64
CA ALA A 63 7.74 21.23 8.52
C ALA A 63 7.34 19.80 8.75
N ASP A 64 6.09 19.62 9.17
CA ASP A 64 5.43 18.35 9.12
C ASP A 64 5.83 17.73 7.78
N SER A 65 6.53 16.60 7.84
CA SER A 65 7.06 15.88 6.68
C SER A 65 5.89 15.21 5.94
N ASP A 66 4.83 15.98 5.70
CA ASP A 66 3.52 15.55 5.25
C ASP A 66 3.48 15.24 3.75
N CYS A 67 4.59 15.45 3.02
CA CYS A 67 4.55 15.35 1.57
C CYS A 67 5.86 14.90 0.91
N LEU A 68 6.59 13.95 1.50
CA LEU A 68 7.44 13.07 0.69
C LEU A 68 6.61 11.88 0.23
N ALA A 69 5.76 12.11 -0.76
CA ALA A 69 5.11 11.04 -1.51
C ALA A 69 6.17 10.34 -2.38
N LEU A 70 7.04 9.54 -1.77
CA LEU A 70 7.77 8.54 -2.52
C LEU A 70 6.75 7.51 -3.00
N GLY A 71 6.42 7.61 -4.28
CA GLY A 71 5.68 6.59 -4.99
C GLY A 71 6.52 5.32 -5.08
N ILE A 72 6.70 4.61 -3.97
CA ILE A 72 6.85 3.17 -4.08
C ILE A 72 5.52 2.70 -4.64
N VAL A 73 5.53 2.37 -5.91
CA VAL A 73 4.46 1.63 -6.58
C VAL A 73 4.46 0.23 -5.98
N GLY A 74 3.97 0.15 -4.75
CA GLY A 74 3.52 -1.03 -4.05
C GLY A 74 2.04 -0.82 -3.78
N ALA A 75 1.23 -0.77 -4.85
CA ALA A 75 -0.22 -0.89 -4.78
C ALA A 75 -0.97 0.04 -3.79
N ALA A 76 -0.49 1.26 -3.56
CA ALA A 76 -1.23 2.29 -2.84
C ALA A 76 -1.46 3.51 -3.74
N SER A 77 -2.73 3.76 -4.09
CA SER A 77 -3.24 4.95 -4.81
C SER A 77 -3.35 4.92 -6.34
N ALA A 78 -3.58 3.75 -6.93
CA ALA A 78 -4.54 3.61 -8.01
C ALA A 78 -5.19 2.22 -7.87
N PRO A 79 -6.51 2.06 -8.05
CA PRO A 79 -7.11 0.74 -8.16
C PRO A 79 -6.72 0.16 -9.53
N THR A 80 -5.44 -0.10 -9.75
CA THR A 80 -5.04 -1.08 -10.74
C THR A 80 -5.12 -2.40 -10.01
N ALA A 81 -6.32 -3.00 -10.02
CA ALA A 81 -6.42 -4.42 -9.90
C ALA A 81 -5.51 -5.00 -10.99
N ILE A 82 -4.30 -5.42 -10.62
CA ILE A 82 -3.53 -6.32 -11.48
C ILE A 82 -4.27 -7.65 -11.33
N SER A 83 -5.37 -7.79 -12.06
CA SER A 83 -6.05 -9.06 -12.25
C SER A 83 -5.13 -9.92 -13.11
N LEU A 84 -4.13 -10.55 -12.49
CA LEU A 84 -3.45 -11.68 -13.12
C LEU A 84 -4.41 -12.86 -13.03
N GLY A 85 -5.08 -13.16 -14.14
CA GLY A 85 -5.87 -14.39 -14.28
C GLY A 85 -7.37 -14.17 -14.18
N ASN A 86 -7.96 -13.90 -15.33
CA ASN A 86 -9.30 -14.32 -15.69
C ASN A 86 -9.33 -15.86 -15.79
N SER A 87 -9.52 -16.53 -14.66
CA SER A 87 -9.94 -17.92 -14.61
C SER A 87 -10.85 -18.12 -13.40
N GLU A 88 -11.90 -18.92 -13.55
CA GLU A 88 -12.93 -19.23 -12.53
C GLU A 88 -12.43 -20.04 -11.32
N HIS A 89 -11.18 -19.80 -10.92
CA HIS A 89 -10.57 -20.33 -9.71
C HIS A 89 -10.51 -19.20 -8.68
N GLU A 90 -10.79 -19.53 -7.41
CA GLU A 90 -10.72 -18.65 -6.25
C GLU A 90 -9.68 -17.53 -6.44
N GLN A 91 -10.15 -16.31 -6.70
CA GLN A 91 -9.26 -15.22 -7.05
C GLN A 91 -8.38 -14.92 -5.83
N LEU A 92 -7.10 -15.26 -5.92
CA LEU A 92 -6.14 -14.97 -4.87
C LEU A 92 -5.79 -13.49 -4.95
N HIS A 93 -6.12 -12.76 -3.90
CA HIS A 93 -5.85 -11.34 -3.76
C HIS A 93 -4.61 -11.11 -2.88
N PHE A 94 -4.05 -9.91 -2.97
CA PHE A 94 -2.90 -9.48 -2.18
C PHE A 94 -3.14 -8.10 -1.56
N ALA A 95 -2.65 -7.89 -0.35
CA ALA A 95 -2.63 -6.60 0.32
C ALA A 95 -1.33 -6.43 1.12
N CYS A 96 -0.88 -5.18 1.22
CA CYS A 96 0.26 -4.79 2.06
C CYS A 96 -0.21 -3.80 3.13
N SER A 97 0.37 -3.89 4.32
CA SER A 97 0.13 -2.92 5.39
C SER A 97 0.79 -1.59 5.07
N ALA A 98 0.55 -0.59 5.92
CA ALA A 98 1.37 0.61 5.87
C ALA A 98 2.82 0.29 6.28
N LEU A 99 3.76 1.16 5.86
CA LEU A 99 5.18 1.02 6.19
C LEU A 99 5.50 1.61 7.56
N HIS A 100 6.32 0.90 8.33
CA HIS A 100 6.80 1.31 9.64
C HIS A 100 8.32 1.19 9.76
N PHE A 101 8.92 1.97 10.66
CA PHE A 101 10.35 1.83 10.97
C PHE A 101 10.64 0.52 11.71
N GLU A 102 9.70 0.06 12.54
CA GLU A 102 9.78 -1.21 13.25
C GLU A 102 8.70 -2.17 12.75
N PRO A 103 8.93 -3.49 12.76
CA PRO A 103 7.90 -4.48 12.42
C PRO A 103 6.62 -4.30 13.25
N ALA A 104 5.47 -4.30 12.58
CA ALA A 104 4.18 -4.21 13.26
C ALA A 104 3.83 -5.54 13.92
N GLU A 105 3.52 -5.58 15.22
CA GLU A 105 3.09 -6.82 15.88
C GLU A 105 1.80 -7.39 15.29
N THR A 106 0.83 -6.50 15.02
CA THR A 106 -0.46 -6.83 14.42
C THR A 106 -0.90 -5.74 13.45
N VAL A 107 -1.64 -6.17 12.42
CA VAL A 107 -2.23 -5.28 11.41
C VAL A 107 -3.75 -5.46 11.42
N ASP A 108 -4.44 -4.33 11.60
CA ASP A 108 -5.90 -4.28 11.56
C ASP A 108 -6.34 -4.01 10.12
N TRP A 109 -6.86 -5.03 9.45
CA TRP A 109 -7.34 -4.92 8.08
C TRP A 109 -8.80 -4.51 8.01
N LYS A 110 -9.13 -3.64 7.06
CA LYS A 110 -10.50 -3.30 6.68
C LYS A 110 -10.75 -3.57 5.20
N ILE A 111 -11.93 -4.13 4.92
CA ILE A 111 -12.46 -4.24 3.56
C ILE A 111 -13.16 -2.92 3.23
N ILE A 112 -12.84 -2.35 2.07
CA ILE A 112 -13.46 -1.14 1.53
C ILE A 112 -14.17 -1.52 0.25
N PHE A 113 -15.49 -1.30 0.20
CA PHE A 113 -16.30 -1.50 -0.99
C PHE A 113 -16.32 -0.23 -1.85
N HIS A 114 -16.15 -0.39 -3.16
CA HIS A 114 -16.12 0.70 -4.11
C HIS A 114 -17.39 0.69 -4.95
N LYS A 115 -18.08 1.83 -4.99
CA LYS A 115 -19.17 2.06 -5.92
C LYS A 115 -18.63 2.86 -7.09
N LYS A 116 -18.90 2.38 -8.30
CA LYS A 116 -18.61 3.12 -9.52
C LYS A 116 -19.80 4.01 -9.87
N PRO A 117 -19.71 5.35 -9.71
CA PRO A 117 -20.85 6.23 -9.90
C PRO A 117 -21.12 6.52 -11.40
N CYS A 118 -20.10 6.41 -12.24
CA CYS A 118 -20.18 6.69 -13.68
C CYS A 118 -19.72 5.48 -14.51
N PRO A 119 -20.32 5.21 -15.68
CA PRO A 119 -19.85 4.19 -16.61
C PRO A 119 -18.41 4.45 -17.08
N ASP A 120 -17.73 3.41 -17.59
CA ASP A 120 -16.45 3.60 -18.27
C ASP A 120 -16.62 4.46 -19.52
N MET A 121 -15.61 5.26 -19.81
CA MET A 121 -15.54 6.03 -21.05
C MET A 121 -14.19 5.76 -21.74
N THR A 122 -14.26 5.41 -23.01
CA THR A 122 -13.07 5.27 -23.86
C THR A 122 -12.78 6.61 -24.53
N ILE A 123 -11.59 7.17 -24.29
CA ILE A 123 -11.14 8.42 -24.92
C ILE A 123 -10.05 8.07 -25.93
N LYS A 124 -10.15 8.61 -27.14
CA LYS A 124 -9.05 8.58 -28.11
C LYS A 124 -8.06 9.68 -27.76
N LEU A 125 -6.81 9.32 -27.50
CA LEU A 125 -5.72 10.27 -27.35
C LEU A 125 -5.30 10.76 -28.75
N LEU A 126 -5.09 12.07 -28.89
CA LEU A 126 -4.62 12.72 -30.13
C LEU A 126 -3.10 12.84 -30.13
#